data_AF-A0A7S0MUJ6-F1
#
_entry.id   AF-A0A7S0MUJ6-F1
#
_cell.length_a   1.000
_cell.length_b   1.000
_cell.length_c   1.000
_cell.angle_alpha   90.00
_cell.angle_beta   90.00
_cell.angle_gamma   90.00
#
_symmetry.space_group_name_H-M   'P 1'
#
loop_
_entity.id
_entity.type
_entity.pdbx_description
1 polymer ?
#
loop_
_entity_poly.entity_id
_entity_poly.type
_entity_poly.pdbx_seq_one_letter_code
_entity_poly.pdbx_strand_id
1 'polypeptide(L)'
;MSNMEGPYSVISGNDLNRIRSTVAVPQATVAHLEKERLKKLSEERAGRWPNTIQATRARKERARLERLDQEEGERCEIDRQEALIKAENRRIQIERANKMLYDETDRVKAFHGKLMLSDVMQEREQQIKYKKTLKLITKKQEDEFIKSQKAAVEIAEEAERRKLEEHQARAYAQRDAQLTQLEELKTRIINEKLQDRAEGELARKRAQDGLVLEKQRAAARLENEKKMHEETKKANEALKKIKALERQRELEEEEKMYAFARRKEQLVMERKMRAAANQKMKEDRRSRMVQLMEEDLMRRRDGQDKFLAKQQEEQEDKEKAETARRAEIRLIEQDAIDRSRAQQMAIKTAVRERAKAEEKELITQMKIQNEEVKQQAERERVDEFVRNKNLQTVHLKQIDRKKKKKEYDHARERAEAEAMRLILAEDDELFKQYTGVCMDEWAREGKSLVPMQLELAKQQVASLTGYSAAV
;
A
#
# COMPACT_ATOMS: atom_id res chain seq x y z
N MET A 1 -89.50 -64.63 -40.09
CA MET A 1 -89.72 -63.44 -40.92
C MET A 1 -90.68 -62.54 -40.17
N SER A 2 -90.38 -61.26 -40.00
CA SER A 2 -91.23 -60.30 -39.27
C SER A 2 -91.45 -59.08 -40.16
N ASN A 3 -92.71 -58.65 -40.28
CA ASN A 3 -93.10 -57.57 -41.19
C ASN A 3 -92.71 -56.19 -40.63
N MET A 4 -92.48 -55.25 -41.54
CA MET A 4 -92.36 -53.82 -41.27
C MET A 4 -93.51 -53.10 -41.98
N GLU A 5 -94.31 -52.34 -41.24
CA GLU A 5 -95.25 -51.36 -41.79
C GLU A 5 -95.03 -50.02 -41.06
N GLY A 6 -94.90 -48.94 -41.84
CA GLY A 6 -94.80 -47.57 -41.34
C GLY A 6 -95.95 -46.72 -41.91
N PRO A 7 -96.41 -45.68 -41.19
CA PRO A 7 -97.62 -44.96 -41.55
C PRO A 7 -97.37 -43.89 -42.62
N TYR A 8 -98.18 -43.88 -43.68
CA TYR A 8 -98.27 -42.77 -44.62
C TYR A 8 -99.33 -41.77 -44.15
N SER A 9 -99.03 -40.46 -44.20
CA SER A 9 -99.96 -39.40 -43.82
C SER A 9 -100.35 -38.58 -45.05
N VAL A 10 -101.66 -38.45 -45.30
CA VAL A 10 -102.21 -37.81 -46.51
C VAL A 10 -102.63 -36.38 -46.19
N ILE A 11 -102.00 -35.39 -46.82
CA ILE A 11 -102.29 -33.96 -46.63
C ILE A 11 -103.36 -33.50 -47.64
N SER A 12 -104.33 -32.72 -47.17
CA SER A 12 -105.37 -32.11 -48.02
C SER A 12 -104.79 -31.06 -48.97
N GLY A 13 -105.30 -31.00 -50.20
CA GLY A 13 -104.88 -29.99 -51.20
C GLY A 13 -105.09 -28.53 -50.73
N ASN A 14 -106.05 -28.29 -49.82
CA ASN A 14 -106.26 -26.98 -49.22
C ASN A 14 -105.15 -26.61 -48.23
N ASP A 15 -104.65 -27.57 -47.43
CA ASP A 15 -103.54 -27.33 -46.50
C ASP A 15 -102.24 -27.08 -47.26
N LEU A 16 -102.02 -27.78 -48.38
CA LEU A 16 -100.88 -27.50 -49.28
C LEU A 16 -100.90 -26.05 -49.79
N ASN A 17 -102.07 -25.54 -50.19
CA ASN A 17 -102.22 -24.16 -50.66
C ASN A 17 -102.09 -23.13 -49.53
N ARG A 18 -102.61 -23.42 -48.34
CA ARG A 18 -102.41 -22.58 -47.14
C ARG A 18 -100.92 -22.46 -46.81
N ILE A 19 -100.21 -23.59 -46.71
CA ILE A 19 -98.76 -23.61 -46.41
C ILE A 19 -97.98 -22.79 -47.45
N ARG A 20 -98.30 -22.96 -48.74
CA ARG A 20 -97.72 -22.14 -49.82
C ARG A 20 -97.95 -20.64 -49.63
N SER A 21 -99.12 -20.22 -49.14
CA SER A 21 -99.43 -18.81 -48.92
C SER A 21 -98.71 -18.19 -47.71
N THR A 22 -98.51 -18.94 -46.61
CA THR A 22 -97.79 -18.46 -45.41
C THR A 22 -96.27 -18.45 -45.53
N VAL A 23 -95.71 -19.32 -46.39
CA VAL A 23 -94.26 -19.37 -46.67
C VAL A 23 -93.90 -18.46 -47.85
N ALA A 24 -94.89 -17.97 -48.61
CA ALA A 24 -94.67 -16.92 -49.60
C ALA A 24 -94.14 -15.66 -48.91
N VAL A 25 -92.92 -15.25 -49.29
CA VAL A 25 -92.31 -14.01 -48.81
C VAL A 25 -93.28 -12.85 -49.10
N PRO A 26 -93.70 -12.07 -48.09
CA PRO A 26 -94.55 -10.92 -48.34
C PRO A 26 -93.81 -9.98 -49.29
N GLN A 27 -94.31 -9.84 -50.51
CA GLN A 27 -93.66 -9.02 -51.52
C GLN A 27 -93.53 -7.60 -50.97
N ALA A 28 -92.28 -7.15 -50.81
CA ALA A 28 -91.99 -5.86 -50.21
C ALA A 28 -92.66 -4.77 -51.04
N THR A 29 -93.72 -4.18 -50.48
CA THR A 29 -94.45 -3.12 -51.16
C THR A 29 -93.49 -1.94 -51.37
N VAL A 30 -93.68 -1.20 -52.47
CA VAL A 30 -92.80 -0.07 -52.82
C VAL A 30 -92.65 0.92 -51.65
N ALA A 31 -93.71 1.11 -50.86
CA ALA A 31 -93.69 1.91 -49.65
C ALA A 31 -92.79 1.37 -48.52
N HIS A 32 -92.65 0.05 -48.36
CA HIS A 32 -91.73 -0.54 -47.38
C HIS A 32 -90.27 -0.33 -47.79
N LEU A 33 -89.96 -0.60 -49.06
CA LEU A 33 -88.63 -0.38 -49.62
C LEU A 33 -88.21 1.09 -49.55
N GLU A 34 -89.12 2.01 -49.87
CA GLU A 34 -88.86 3.45 -49.77
C GLU A 34 -88.72 3.90 -48.31
N LYS A 35 -89.50 3.36 -47.37
CA LYS A 35 -89.34 3.64 -45.93
C LYS A 35 -87.99 3.16 -45.40
N GLU A 36 -87.52 1.98 -45.80
CA GLU A 36 -86.18 1.50 -45.44
C GLU A 36 -85.07 2.34 -46.07
N ARG A 37 -85.23 2.74 -47.34
CA ARG A 37 -84.30 3.65 -48.03
C ARG A 37 -84.22 5.01 -47.33
N LEU A 38 -85.35 5.60 -46.98
CA LEU A 38 -85.41 6.87 -46.24
C LEU A 38 -84.86 6.72 -44.82
N LYS A 39 -85.08 5.59 -44.15
CA LYS A 39 -84.45 5.26 -42.86
C LYS A 39 -82.93 5.19 -42.98
N LYS A 40 -82.39 4.47 -43.97
CA LYS A 40 -80.95 4.39 -44.25
C LYS A 40 -80.35 5.77 -44.53
N LEU A 41 -80.97 6.56 -45.40
CA LEU A 41 -80.56 7.95 -45.68
C LEU A 41 -80.59 8.84 -44.41
N SER A 42 -81.56 8.62 -43.51
CA SER A 42 -81.64 9.33 -42.23
C SER A 42 -80.55 8.88 -41.25
N GLU A 43 -80.26 7.58 -41.16
CA GLU A 43 -79.18 7.02 -40.33
C GLU A 43 -77.80 7.45 -40.85
N GLU A 44 -77.57 7.45 -42.16
CA GLU A 44 -76.38 8.01 -42.81
C GLU A 44 -76.21 9.51 -42.52
N ARG A 45 -77.30 10.28 -42.53
CA ARG A 45 -77.28 11.70 -42.21
C ARG A 45 -77.02 11.95 -40.72
N ALA A 46 -77.66 11.19 -39.83
CA ALA A 46 -77.48 11.27 -38.38
C ALA A 46 -76.08 10.83 -37.93
N GLY A 47 -75.49 9.82 -38.57
CA GLY A 47 -74.10 9.39 -38.34
C GLY A 47 -73.07 10.48 -38.66
N ARG A 48 -73.41 11.44 -39.53
CA ARG A 48 -72.58 12.62 -39.85
C ARG A 48 -72.80 13.80 -38.91
N TRP A 49 -73.73 13.74 -37.95
CA TRP A 49 -73.99 14.84 -37.03
C TRP A 49 -72.98 14.85 -35.87
N PRO A 50 -72.11 15.89 -35.76
CA PRO A 50 -71.07 15.93 -34.72
C PRO A 50 -71.63 16.14 -33.30
N ASN A 51 -72.91 16.53 -33.19
CA ASN A 51 -73.55 16.99 -31.95
C ASN A 51 -74.44 15.92 -31.29
N THR A 52 -74.41 14.65 -31.75
CA THR A 52 -75.17 13.58 -31.10
C THR A 52 -74.54 13.17 -29.77
N ILE A 53 -75.32 12.59 -28.86
CA ILE A 53 -74.80 12.05 -27.58
C ILE A 53 -73.75 10.96 -27.83
N GLN A 54 -73.90 10.17 -28.91
CA GLN A 54 -72.91 9.16 -29.30
C GLN A 54 -71.63 9.81 -29.84
N ALA A 55 -71.73 10.80 -30.75
CA ALA A 55 -70.56 11.52 -31.27
C ALA A 55 -69.78 12.27 -30.19
N THR A 56 -70.49 12.91 -29.24
CA THR A 56 -69.85 13.63 -28.12
C THR A 56 -69.19 12.67 -27.11
N ARG A 57 -69.77 11.50 -26.83
CA ARG A 57 -69.10 10.44 -26.06
C ARG A 57 -67.87 9.91 -26.78
N ALA A 58 -67.99 9.56 -28.07
CA ALA A 58 -66.87 9.09 -28.88
C ALA A 58 -65.73 10.11 -28.95
N ARG A 59 -66.04 11.41 -29.04
CA ARG A 59 -65.04 12.49 -28.98
C ARG A 59 -64.36 12.58 -27.62
N LYS A 60 -65.09 12.41 -26.50
CA LYS A 60 -64.50 12.39 -25.16
C LYS A 60 -63.58 11.19 -24.94
N GLU A 61 -63.98 10.00 -25.37
CA GLU A 61 -63.12 8.81 -25.27
C GLU A 61 -61.89 8.92 -26.18
N ARG A 62 -62.04 9.44 -27.41
CA ARG A 62 -60.87 9.73 -28.28
C ARG A 62 -59.92 10.73 -27.63
N ALA A 63 -60.40 11.86 -27.12
CA ALA A 63 -59.55 12.84 -26.44
C ALA A 63 -58.91 12.29 -25.15
N ARG A 64 -59.55 11.31 -24.48
CA ARG A 64 -58.97 10.59 -23.34
C ARG A 64 -57.87 9.62 -23.77
N LEU A 65 -58.09 8.86 -24.85
CA LEU A 65 -57.09 7.97 -25.45
C LEU A 65 -55.90 8.78 -25.96
N GLU A 66 -56.13 9.81 -26.78
CA GLU A 66 -55.10 10.74 -27.26
C GLU A 66 -54.26 11.34 -26.13
N ARG A 67 -54.86 11.64 -24.96
CA ARG A 67 -54.12 12.12 -23.79
C ARG A 67 -53.32 11.00 -23.10
N LEU A 68 -53.86 9.79 -22.99
CA LEU A 68 -53.13 8.64 -22.44
C LEU A 68 -51.97 8.22 -23.35
N ASP A 69 -52.18 8.21 -24.67
CA ASP A 69 -51.15 7.94 -25.68
C ASP A 69 -50.02 8.99 -25.62
N GLN A 70 -50.36 10.26 -25.34
CA GLN A 70 -49.39 11.32 -25.07
C GLN A 70 -48.65 11.10 -23.73
N GLU A 71 -49.36 10.83 -22.63
CA GLU A 71 -48.78 10.55 -21.31
C GLU A 71 -47.85 9.31 -21.34
N GLU A 72 -48.18 8.27 -22.11
CA GLU A 72 -47.32 7.10 -22.33
C GLU A 72 -46.14 7.40 -23.25
N GLY A 73 -46.35 8.17 -24.33
CA GLY A 73 -45.28 8.63 -25.21
C GLY A 73 -44.21 9.46 -24.49
N GLU A 74 -44.62 10.37 -23.60
CA GLU A 74 -43.72 11.15 -22.74
C GLU A 74 -42.91 10.24 -21.79
N ARG A 75 -43.55 9.23 -21.18
CA ARG A 75 -42.86 8.26 -20.32
C ARG A 75 -41.85 7.41 -21.10
N CYS A 76 -42.21 6.93 -22.29
CA CYS A 76 -41.29 6.16 -23.12
C CYS A 76 -40.06 6.98 -23.57
N GLU A 77 -40.22 8.29 -23.82
CA GLU A 77 -39.08 9.16 -24.13
C GLU A 77 -38.21 9.43 -22.88
N ILE A 78 -38.80 9.59 -21.69
CA ILE A 78 -38.06 9.67 -20.42
C ILE A 78 -37.27 8.37 -20.16
N ASP A 79 -37.91 7.20 -20.28
CA ASP A 79 -37.25 5.90 -20.11
C ASP A 79 -36.09 5.71 -21.09
N ARG A 80 -36.26 6.16 -22.34
CA ARG A 80 -35.23 6.16 -23.38
C ARG A 80 -34.07 7.09 -23.02
N GLN A 81 -34.34 8.30 -22.51
CA GLN A 81 -33.30 9.24 -22.06
C GLN A 81 -32.56 8.72 -20.83
N GLU A 82 -33.27 8.17 -19.84
CA GLU A 82 -32.66 7.51 -18.69
C GLU A 82 -31.80 6.31 -19.10
N ALA A 83 -32.25 5.49 -20.06
CA ALA A 83 -31.48 4.36 -20.57
C ALA A 83 -30.18 4.82 -21.25
N LEU A 84 -30.21 5.90 -22.03
CA LEU A 84 -29.01 6.52 -22.61
C LEU A 84 -28.05 7.02 -21.53
N ILE A 85 -28.53 7.76 -20.53
CA ILE A 85 -27.71 8.27 -19.42
C ILE A 85 -27.12 7.11 -18.59
N LYS A 86 -27.89 6.05 -18.32
CA LYS A 86 -27.41 4.85 -17.62
C LYS A 86 -26.35 4.11 -18.44
N ALA A 87 -26.54 3.99 -19.76
CA ALA A 87 -25.57 3.38 -20.66
C ALA A 87 -24.26 4.19 -20.76
N GLU A 88 -24.34 5.52 -20.84
CA GLU A 88 -23.19 6.41 -20.84
C GLU A 88 -22.44 6.39 -19.50
N ASN A 89 -23.14 6.49 -18.37
CA ASN A 89 -22.53 6.35 -17.04
C ASN A 89 -21.82 5.01 -16.88
N ARG A 90 -22.42 3.92 -17.38
CA ARG A 90 -21.78 2.59 -17.41
C ARG A 90 -20.54 2.57 -18.32
N ARG A 91 -20.59 3.21 -19.50
CA ARG A 91 -19.42 3.36 -20.39
C ARG A 91 -18.28 4.06 -19.68
N ILE A 92 -18.54 5.23 -19.07
CA ILE A 92 -17.54 6.04 -18.36
C ILE A 92 -16.93 5.26 -17.17
N GLN A 93 -17.74 4.51 -16.42
CA GLN A 93 -17.23 3.67 -15.32
C GLN A 93 -16.32 2.55 -15.82
N ILE A 94 -16.68 1.87 -16.92
CA ILE A 94 -15.86 0.84 -17.54
C ILE A 94 -14.57 1.43 -18.12
N GLU A 95 -14.65 2.56 -18.80
CA GLU A 95 -13.49 3.28 -19.36
C GLU A 95 -12.51 3.71 -18.26
N ARG A 96 -13.03 4.26 -17.14
CA ARG A 96 -12.24 4.60 -15.96
C ARG A 96 -11.58 3.35 -15.34
N ALA A 97 -12.30 2.24 -15.24
CA ALA A 97 -11.76 0.99 -14.70
C ALA A 97 -10.68 0.40 -15.61
N ASN A 98 -10.91 0.39 -16.93
CA ASN A 98 -9.93 -0.05 -17.93
C ASN A 98 -8.67 0.82 -17.88
N LYS A 99 -8.81 2.14 -17.76
CA LYS A 99 -7.67 3.05 -17.57
C LYS A 99 -6.90 2.71 -16.28
N MET A 100 -7.59 2.51 -15.15
CA MET A 100 -6.93 2.13 -13.90
C MET A 100 -6.17 0.80 -14.00
N LEU A 101 -6.76 -0.21 -14.66
CA LEU A 101 -6.09 -1.50 -14.89
C LEU A 101 -4.86 -1.36 -15.80
N TYR A 102 -4.94 -0.48 -16.80
CA TYR A 102 -3.84 -0.20 -17.71
C TYR A 102 -2.69 0.57 -17.04
N ASP A 103 -3.01 1.63 -16.28
CA ASP A 103 -2.08 2.40 -15.46
C ASP A 103 -1.40 1.50 -14.39
N GLU A 104 -2.11 0.46 -13.90
CA GLU A 104 -1.60 -0.51 -12.92
C GLU A 104 -0.65 -1.57 -13.53
N THR A 105 -0.49 -1.63 -14.86
CA THR A 105 0.47 -2.55 -15.49
C THR A 105 1.92 -2.16 -15.19
N ASP A 106 2.79 -3.13 -14.92
CA ASP A 106 4.19 -2.88 -14.54
C ASP A 106 4.97 -2.06 -15.58
N ARG A 107 4.63 -2.24 -16.86
CA ARG A 107 5.24 -1.51 -17.98
C ARG A 107 4.90 -0.02 -17.96
N VAL A 108 3.64 0.32 -17.67
CA VAL A 108 3.14 1.68 -17.56
C VAL A 108 3.63 2.33 -16.26
N LYS A 109 3.57 1.63 -15.12
CA LYS A 109 4.18 2.06 -13.85
C LYS A 109 5.66 2.40 -13.99
N ALA A 110 6.44 1.55 -14.67
CA ALA A 110 7.86 1.80 -14.91
C ALA A 110 8.08 3.10 -15.71
N PHE A 111 7.23 3.36 -16.70
CA PHE A 111 7.26 4.58 -17.51
C PHE A 111 6.81 5.83 -16.71
N HIS A 112 5.73 5.74 -15.92
CA HIS A 112 5.30 6.81 -14.99
C HIS A 112 6.40 7.17 -13.98
N GLY A 113 7.14 6.18 -13.48
CA GLY A 113 8.31 6.42 -12.62
C GLY A 113 9.40 7.26 -13.31
N LYS A 114 9.51 7.22 -14.65
CA LYS A 114 10.43 8.07 -15.43
C LYS A 114 9.87 9.45 -15.73
N LEU A 115 8.56 9.56 -15.98
CA LEU A 115 7.86 10.85 -16.09
C LEU A 115 8.06 11.66 -14.81
N MET A 116 7.79 11.06 -13.64
CA MET A 116 8.05 11.72 -12.35
C MET A 116 9.54 12.02 -12.12
N LEU A 117 10.46 11.17 -12.58
CA LEU A 117 11.89 11.45 -12.48
C LEU A 117 12.30 12.69 -13.32
N SER A 118 11.71 12.88 -14.50
CA SER A 118 11.90 14.09 -15.30
C SER A 118 11.44 15.33 -14.55
N ASP A 119 10.27 15.28 -13.91
CA ASP A 119 9.71 16.39 -13.14
C ASP A 119 10.63 16.75 -11.95
N VAL A 120 11.07 15.74 -11.19
CA VAL A 120 12.03 15.90 -10.09
C VAL A 120 13.37 16.49 -10.56
N MET A 121 13.85 16.12 -11.76
CA MET A 121 15.05 16.73 -12.35
C MET A 121 14.84 18.22 -12.69
N GLN A 122 13.68 18.58 -13.25
CA GLN A 122 13.34 19.98 -13.56
C GLN A 122 13.19 20.82 -12.29
N GLU A 123 12.47 20.33 -11.28
CA GLU A 123 12.38 20.98 -9.97
C GLU A 123 13.76 21.14 -9.33
N ARG A 124 14.63 20.13 -9.45
CA ARG A 124 15.99 20.19 -8.91
C ARG A 124 16.82 21.29 -9.57
N GLU A 125 16.71 21.49 -10.87
CA GLU A 125 17.33 22.63 -11.54
C GLU A 125 16.78 23.97 -11.04
N GLN A 126 15.47 24.09 -10.85
CA GLN A 126 14.85 25.30 -10.31
C GLN A 126 15.35 25.59 -8.90
N GLN A 127 15.43 24.58 -8.02
CA GLN A 127 16.04 24.69 -6.68
C GLN A 127 17.51 25.15 -6.74
N ILE A 128 18.29 24.64 -7.70
CA ILE A 128 19.70 25.05 -7.89
C ILE A 128 19.78 26.50 -8.35
N LYS A 129 18.92 26.93 -9.30
CA LYS A 129 18.81 28.32 -9.76
C LYS A 129 18.43 29.25 -8.59
N TYR A 130 17.41 28.90 -7.80
CA TYR A 130 16.99 29.63 -6.60
C TYR A 130 18.09 29.69 -5.53
N LYS A 131 18.81 28.60 -5.28
CA LYS A 131 19.92 28.61 -4.31
C LYS A 131 21.10 29.47 -4.76
N LYS A 132 21.33 29.61 -6.08
CA LYS A 132 22.33 30.54 -6.64
C LYS A 132 21.88 32.00 -6.46
N THR A 133 20.61 32.35 -6.72
CA THR A 133 20.11 33.72 -6.50
C THR A 133 20.11 34.08 -5.02
N LEU A 134 19.72 33.16 -4.13
CA LEU A 134 19.80 33.37 -2.68
C LEU A 134 21.24 33.68 -2.23
N LYS A 135 22.23 32.88 -2.67
CA LYS A 135 23.66 33.13 -2.37
C LYS A 135 24.17 34.49 -2.88
N LEU A 136 23.65 34.97 -4.02
CA LEU A 136 24.01 36.28 -4.53
C LEU A 136 23.42 37.40 -3.68
N ILE A 137 22.19 37.23 -3.16
CA ILE A 137 21.54 38.18 -2.26
C ILE A 137 22.24 38.21 -0.90
N THR A 138 22.53 37.06 -0.29
CA THR A 138 23.24 37.02 1.01
C THR A 138 24.62 37.63 0.89
N LYS A 139 25.36 37.36 -0.19
CA LYS A 139 26.67 38.00 -0.42
C LYS A 139 26.56 39.53 -0.51
N LYS A 140 25.54 40.07 -1.20
CA LYS A 140 25.32 41.53 -1.24
C LYS A 140 25.05 42.11 0.15
N GLN A 141 24.24 41.43 0.96
CA GLN A 141 23.96 41.82 2.34
C GLN A 141 25.21 41.78 3.23
N GLU A 142 26.05 40.76 3.08
CA GLU A 142 27.37 40.65 3.73
C GLU A 142 28.31 41.79 3.30
N ASP A 143 28.41 42.07 1.99
CA ASP A 143 29.21 43.16 1.44
C ASP A 143 28.73 44.55 1.94
N GLU A 144 27.41 44.75 2.08
CA GLU A 144 26.80 45.98 2.65
C GLU A 144 27.07 46.11 4.16
N PHE A 145 26.97 45.01 4.91
CA PHE A 145 27.27 44.96 6.34
C PHE A 145 28.76 45.21 6.63
N ILE A 146 29.66 44.66 5.82
CA ILE A 146 31.11 44.93 5.92
C ILE A 146 31.41 46.40 5.64
N LYS A 147 30.73 47.03 4.67
CA LYS A 147 30.88 48.48 4.40
C LYS A 147 30.40 49.34 5.56
N SER A 148 29.24 49.03 6.16
CA SER A 148 28.73 49.79 7.30
C SER A 148 29.60 49.62 8.55
N GLN A 149 30.14 48.41 8.80
CA GLN A 149 31.12 48.21 9.85
C GLN A 149 32.42 49.00 9.63
N LYS A 150 32.96 49.01 8.40
CA LYS A 150 34.17 49.81 8.08
C LYS A 150 33.95 51.29 8.33
N ALA A 151 32.84 51.85 7.83
CA ALA A 151 32.50 53.25 8.09
C ALA A 151 32.33 53.55 9.60
N ALA A 152 31.74 52.63 10.38
CA ALA A 152 31.62 52.78 11.82
C ALA A 152 32.99 52.75 12.54
N VAL A 153 33.95 51.93 12.08
CA VAL A 153 35.33 51.89 12.58
C VAL A 153 36.07 53.18 12.20
N GLU A 154 35.98 53.65 10.96
CA GLU A 154 36.60 54.90 10.50
C GLU A 154 36.10 56.10 11.34
N ILE A 155 34.79 56.20 11.60
CA ILE A 155 34.21 57.23 12.48
C ILE A 155 34.74 57.10 13.93
N ALA A 156 34.90 55.88 14.44
CA ALA A 156 35.45 55.65 15.78
C ALA A 156 36.93 56.03 15.89
N GLU A 157 37.74 55.71 14.87
CA GLU A 157 39.15 56.10 14.77
C GLU A 157 39.31 57.62 14.64
N GLU A 158 38.46 58.30 13.86
CA GLU A 158 38.43 59.77 13.80
C GLU A 158 38.07 60.39 15.15
N ALA A 159 37.10 59.82 15.87
CA ALA A 159 36.71 60.29 17.19
C ALA A 159 37.80 60.05 18.27
N GLU A 160 38.57 58.97 18.16
CA GLU A 160 39.73 58.69 19.02
C GLU A 160 40.86 59.67 18.71
N ARG A 161 41.23 59.81 17.44
CA ARG A 161 42.24 60.78 16.96
C ARG A 161 41.92 62.21 17.41
N ARG A 162 40.68 62.67 17.31
CA ARG A 162 40.27 63.99 17.83
C ARG A 162 40.43 64.12 19.35
N LYS A 163 40.13 63.08 20.13
CA LYS A 163 40.35 63.09 21.59
C LYS A 163 41.84 63.12 21.93
N LEU A 164 42.67 62.41 21.17
CA LEU A 164 44.12 62.42 21.30
C LEU A 164 44.70 63.80 20.98
N GLU A 165 44.25 64.43 19.88
CA GLU A 165 44.60 65.80 19.49
C GLU A 165 44.17 66.82 20.55
N GLU A 166 42.94 66.74 21.07
CA GLU A 166 42.48 67.58 22.19
C GLU A 166 43.34 67.38 23.45
N HIS A 167 43.69 66.14 23.79
CA HIS A 167 44.53 65.86 24.96
C HIS A 167 45.95 66.41 24.78
N GLN A 168 46.54 66.27 23.58
CA GLN A 168 47.82 66.88 23.24
C GLN A 168 47.76 68.41 23.31
N ALA A 169 46.73 69.03 22.74
CA ALA A 169 46.54 70.48 22.78
C ALA A 169 46.40 71.01 24.23
N ARG A 170 45.64 70.30 25.09
CA ARG A 170 45.55 70.63 26.53
C ARG A 170 46.89 70.47 27.24
N ALA A 171 47.66 69.43 26.94
CA ALA A 171 48.98 69.20 27.53
C ALA A 171 49.99 70.30 27.10
N TYR A 172 49.98 70.73 25.84
CA TYR A 172 50.78 71.86 25.37
C TYR A 172 50.36 73.18 26.04
N ALA A 173 49.06 73.48 26.10
CA ALA A 173 48.55 74.67 26.79
C ALA A 173 48.94 74.68 28.28
N GLN A 174 48.89 73.53 28.96
CA GLN A 174 49.33 73.40 30.34
C GLN A 174 50.85 73.62 30.50
N ARG A 175 51.66 73.04 29.60
CA ARG A 175 53.12 73.26 29.57
C ARG A 175 53.44 74.74 29.39
N ASP A 176 52.76 75.42 28.46
CA ASP A 176 53.04 76.81 28.13
C ASP A 176 52.62 77.74 29.28
N ALA A 177 51.50 77.46 29.95
CA ALA A 177 51.10 78.15 31.18
C ALA A 177 52.08 77.92 32.36
N GLN A 178 52.69 76.73 32.46
CA GLN A 178 53.74 76.47 33.45
C GLN A 178 55.03 77.26 33.12
N LEU A 179 55.38 77.40 31.84
CA LEU A 179 56.53 78.19 31.41
C LEU A 179 56.33 79.68 31.72
N THR A 180 55.15 80.26 31.44
CA THR A 180 54.87 81.66 31.80
C THR A 180 54.90 81.88 33.32
N GLN A 181 54.36 80.96 34.12
CA GLN A 181 54.46 81.02 35.58
C GLN A 181 55.92 81.00 36.09
N LEU A 182 56.79 80.22 35.44
CA LEU A 182 58.23 80.20 35.78
C LEU A 182 58.93 81.51 35.37
N GLU A 183 58.50 82.18 34.30
CA GLU A 183 59.01 83.51 33.91
C GLU A 183 58.51 84.63 34.84
N GLU A 184 57.24 84.60 35.25
CA GLU A 184 56.69 85.47 36.30
C GLU A 184 57.42 85.30 37.64
N LEU A 185 57.78 84.07 38.01
CA LEU A 185 58.54 83.78 39.22
C LEU A 185 60.00 84.28 39.11
N LYS A 186 60.64 84.13 37.94
CA LYS A 186 61.97 84.73 37.68
C LYS A 186 61.95 86.25 37.77
N THR A 187 60.97 86.91 37.14
CA THR A 187 60.85 88.38 37.19
C THR A 187 60.55 88.88 38.60
N ARG A 188 59.74 88.15 39.37
CA ARG A 188 59.53 88.43 40.81
C ARG A 188 60.84 88.37 41.61
N ILE A 189 61.65 87.32 41.45
CA ILE A 189 62.96 87.19 42.12
C ILE A 189 63.93 88.30 41.69
N ILE A 190 63.90 88.72 40.42
CA ILE A 190 64.72 89.85 39.94
C ILE A 190 64.27 91.15 40.61
N ASN A 191 62.95 91.40 40.71
CA ASN A 191 62.40 92.58 41.36
C ASN A 191 62.68 92.60 42.87
N GLU A 192 62.57 91.46 43.55
CA GLU A 192 62.94 91.29 44.96
C GLU A 192 64.42 91.64 45.19
N LYS A 193 65.33 91.10 44.37
CA LYS A 193 66.76 91.46 44.43
C LYS A 193 67.07 92.93 44.13
N LEU A 194 66.25 93.59 43.29
CA LEU A 194 66.36 95.02 43.05
C LEU A 194 65.86 95.84 44.25
N GLN A 195 64.79 95.38 44.92
CA GLN A 195 64.30 95.95 46.17
C GLN A 195 65.33 95.78 47.30
N ASP A 196 65.84 94.57 47.54
CA ASP A 196 66.93 94.29 48.50
C ASP A 196 68.13 95.22 48.31
N ARG A 197 68.51 95.47 47.04
CA ARG A 197 69.61 96.38 46.70
C ARG A 197 69.28 97.83 47.05
N ALA A 198 68.09 98.30 46.72
CA ALA A 198 67.62 99.64 47.05
C ALA A 198 67.50 99.84 48.57
N GLU A 199 66.99 98.85 49.30
CA GLU A 199 66.94 98.83 50.77
C GLU A 199 68.34 98.81 51.39
N GLY A 200 69.27 98.03 50.83
CA GLY A 200 70.67 98.02 51.24
C GLY A 200 71.38 99.36 51.04
N GLU A 201 71.07 100.09 49.96
CA GLU A 201 71.55 101.46 49.73
C GLU A 201 70.91 102.46 50.71
N LEU A 202 69.62 102.32 51.01
CA LEU A 202 68.91 103.12 52.01
C LEU A 202 69.45 102.87 53.43
N ALA A 203 69.79 101.62 53.76
CA ALA A 203 70.38 101.21 55.02
C ALA A 203 71.79 101.78 55.21
N ARG A 204 72.61 101.85 54.15
CA ARG A 204 73.92 102.54 54.20
C ARG A 204 73.77 104.02 54.50
N LYS A 205 72.80 104.72 53.89
CA LYS A 205 72.51 106.13 54.21
C LYS A 205 72.09 106.28 55.68
N ARG A 206 71.13 105.48 56.14
CA ARG A 206 70.70 105.46 57.56
C ARG A 206 71.85 105.13 58.53
N ALA A 207 72.82 104.31 58.15
CA ALA A 207 74.00 104.02 58.97
C ALA A 207 74.97 105.21 59.03
N GLN A 208 75.15 105.95 57.93
CA GLN A 208 75.93 107.19 57.91
C GLN A 208 75.27 108.28 58.77
N ASP A 209 73.95 108.49 58.62
CA ASP A 209 73.18 109.43 59.45
C ASP A 209 73.19 109.00 60.94
N GLY A 210 73.09 107.70 61.20
CA GLY A 210 73.16 107.11 62.54
C GLY A 210 74.51 107.37 63.23
N LEU A 211 75.63 107.33 62.49
CA LEU A 211 76.97 107.65 63.00
C LEU A 211 77.12 109.13 63.41
N VAL A 212 76.43 110.05 62.72
CA VAL A 212 76.36 111.46 63.10
C VAL A 212 75.51 111.64 64.37
N LEU A 213 74.39 110.93 64.46
CA LEU A 213 73.48 110.98 65.61
C LEU A 213 74.07 110.31 66.87
N GLU A 214 74.87 109.25 66.72
CA GLU A 214 75.57 108.57 67.83
C GLU A 214 76.57 109.50 68.52
N LYS A 215 77.35 110.29 67.75
CA LYS A 215 78.26 111.30 68.31
C LYS A 215 77.52 112.36 69.14
N GLN A 216 76.30 112.73 68.76
CA GLN A 216 75.45 113.63 69.54
C GLN A 216 74.84 112.95 70.78
N ARG A 217 74.46 111.67 70.67
CA ARG A 217 73.89 110.90 71.80
C ARG A 217 74.94 110.51 72.85
N ALA A 218 76.17 110.24 72.46
CA ALA A 218 77.27 109.94 73.40
C ALA A 218 77.49 111.08 74.41
N ALA A 219 77.38 112.33 73.96
CA ALA A 219 77.43 113.51 74.83
C ALA A 219 76.28 113.53 75.86
N ALA A 220 75.07 113.08 75.47
CA ALA A 220 73.89 113.05 76.35
C ALA A 220 73.82 111.80 77.27
N ARG A 221 74.42 110.67 76.90
CA ARG A 221 74.41 109.44 77.74
C ARG A 221 75.22 109.62 79.03
N LEU A 222 76.34 110.34 78.97
CA LEU A 222 77.17 110.70 80.14
C LEU A 222 76.38 111.42 81.24
N GLU A 223 75.31 112.12 80.86
CA GLU A 223 74.43 112.86 81.76
C GLU A 223 73.36 111.97 82.42
N ASN A 224 72.96 110.87 81.76
CA ASN A 224 71.77 110.09 82.12
C ASN A 224 72.07 108.75 82.82
N GLU A 225 73.26 108.15 82.63
CA GLU A 225 73.66 106.92 83.36
C GLU A 225 73.73 107.12 84.88
N LYS A 226 73.87 108.37 85.34
CA LYS A 226 73.76 108.75 86.77
C LYS A 226 72.38 108.49 87.40
N LYS A 227 71.34 108.13 86.63
CA LYS A 227 69.95 107.99 87.14
C LYS A 227 69.40 106.55 87.17
N MET A 228 69.84 105.64 86.30
CA MET A 228 69.13 104.36 86.07
C MET A 228 69.56 103.17 86.94
N HIS A 229 70.58 103.32 87.79
CA HIS A 229 71.08 102.20 88.61
C HIS A 229 70.11 101.79 89.75
N GLU A 230 69.08 102.59 90.05
CA GLU A 230 68.30 102.47 91.29
C GLU A 230 67.12 101.47 91.25
N GLU A 231 66.68 100.99 90.07
CA GLU A 231 65.33 100.37 89.95
C GLU A 231 65.21 98.82 89.85
N THR A 232 66.21 98.06 89.39
CA THR A 232 65.97 96.75 88.72
C THR A 232 65.79 95.48 89.58
N LYS A 233 65.80 95.54 90.91
CA LYS A 233 65.94 94.36 91.82
C LYS A 233 64.69 93.43 91.97
N LYS A 234 63.99 93.11 90.86
CA LYS A 234 62.63 92.49 90.78
C LYS A 234 62.62 91.01 90.32
N ALA A 235 61.47 90.33 90.46
CA ALA A 235 61.33 88.86 90.59
C ALA A 235 60.97 88.03 89.31
N ASN A 236 61.10 86.69 89.39
CA ASN A 236 60.75 85.70 88.35
C ASN A 236 60.60 84.27 88.94
N GLU A 237 59.74 83.39 88.38
CA GLU A 237 59.40 82.07 88.99
C GLU A 237 58.95 80.89 88.06
N ALA A 238 57.67 80.83 87.68
CA ALA A 238 56.80 79.77 88.25
C ALA A 238 56.66 78.41 87.51
N LEU A 239 56.08 78.37 86.32
CA LEU A 239 55.37 77.19 85.77
C LEU A 239 56.26 75.99 85.36
N LYS A 240 55.80 74.73 85.56
CA LYS A 240 56.46 73.48 85.06
C LYS A 240 55.57 72.22 84.79
N LYS A 241 54.31 72.10 85.24
CA LYS A 241 53.73 70.79 85.67
C LYS A 241 52.31 70.49 85.12
N ILE A 242 52.11 69.52 84.19
CA ILE A 242 50.77 69.21 83.59
C ILE A 242 50.40 67.71 83.29
N LYS A 243 50.97 67.03 82.26
CA LYS A 243 50.25 66.00 81.41
C LYS A 243 50.09 64.53 81.92
N ALA A 244 49.31 63.72 81.17
CA ALA A 244 48.67 62.43 81.55
C ALA A 244 49.00 61.16 80.67
N LEU A 245 48.02 60.30 80.33
CA LEU A 245 48.11 58.82 80.56
C LEU A 245 47.65 57.79 79.46
N GLU A 246 47.08 58.20 78.33
CA GLU A 246 46.03 57.51 77.52
C GLU A 246 46.20 56.08 76.87
N ARG A 247 47.18 55.22 77.20
CA ARG A 247 47.72 54.23 76.21
C ARG A 247 47.40 52.71 76.37
N GLN A 248 46.14 52.20 76.41
CA GLN A 248 45.93 50.76 76.77
C GLN A 248 44.77 49.88 76.19
N ARG A 249 44.15 50.15 75.02
CA ARG A 249 42.82 49.54 74.68
C ARG A 249 42.63 48.55 73.51
N GLU A 250 43.65 48.13 72.74
CA GLU A 250 43.44 47.64 71.34
C GLU A 250 43.66 46.13 71.03
N LEU A 251 43.71 45.20 72.00
CA LEU A 251 44.32 43.86 71.79
C LEU A 251 43.40 42.59 71.70
N GLU A 252 42.07 42.66 71.62
CA GLU A 252 41.19 41.49 71.95
C GLU A 252 40.37 40.79 70.82
N GLU A 253 40.41 41.20 69.54
CA GLU A 253 39.37 40.78 68.55
C GLU A 253 39.69 39.64 67.55
N GLU A 254 40.93 39.13 67.41
CA GLU A 254 41.33 38.36 66.20
C GLU A 254 41.01 36.83 66.12
N GLU A 255 40.61 36.12 67.20
CA GLU A 255 40.69 34.63 67.22
C GLU A 255 39.52 33.81 66.60
N LYS A 256 38.42 34.42 66.12
CA LYS A 256 37.13 33.68 65.95
C LYS A 256 36.82 32.99 64.59
N MET A 257 37.68 33.04 63.56
CA MET A 257 37.25 32.72 62.17
C MET A 257 37.58 31.33 61.58
N TYR A 258 38.35 30.46 62.24
CA TYR A 258 39.00 29.31 61.55
C TYR A 258 38.17 27.99 61.45
N ALA A 259 36.98 27.89 62.05
CA ALA A 259 36.34 26.58 62.31
C ALA A 259 35.37 26.02 61.24
N PHE A 260 34.86 26.83 60.29
CA PHE A 260 33.67 26.44 59.49
C PHE A 260 33.94 25.69 58.17
N ALA A 261 35.18 25.69 57.64
CA ALA A 261 35.44 25.22 56.27
C ALA A 261 35.43 23.69 56.11
N ARG A 262 35.77 22.91 57.15
CA ARG A 262 36.15 21.49 56.99
C ARG A 262 34.98 20.48 56.87
N ARG A 263 33.72 20.94 56.89
CA ARG A 263 32.54 20.06 57.07
C ARG A 263 31.74 19.77 55.78
N LYS A 264 32.13 20.34 54.63
CA LYS A 264 31.28 20.38 53.41
C LYS A 264 31.62 19.36 52.31
N GLU A 265 32.79 18.73 52.34
CA GLU A 265 33.24 17.84 51.24
C GLU A 265 32.78 16.37 51.34
N GLN A 266 32.51 15.85 52.53
CA GLN A 266 32.25 14.40 52.72
C GLN A 266 30.87 13.92 52.20
N LEU A 267 29.92 14.82 51.93
CA LEU A 267 28.53 14.49 51.58
C LEU A 267 28.29 14.16 50.09
N VAL A 268 29.29 14.32 49.21
CA VAL A 268 29.10 14.19 47.76
C VAL A 268 29.43 12.78 47.22
N MET A 269 30.29 12.01 47.91
CA MET A 269 30.75 10.70 47.42
C MET A 269 29.70 9.57 47.52
N GLU A 270 28.77 9.60 48.47
CA GLU A 270 27.81 8.49 48.67
C GLU A 270 26.72 8.39 47.59
N ARG A 271 26.45 9.47 46.82
CA ARG A 271 25.33 9.48 45.86
C ARG A 271 25.64 8.82 44.51
N LYS A 272 26.90 8.54 44.17
CA LYS A 272 27.28 7.92 42.88
C LYS A 272 27.23 6.39 42.87
N MET A 273 27.33 5.72 44.02
CA MET A 273 27.48 4.25 44.08
C MET A 273 26.17 3.45 44.06
N ARG A 274 24.99 4.10 44.12
CA ARG A 274 23.68 3.40 44.15
C ARG A 274 22.97 3.26 42.79
N ALA A 275 23.38 3.96 41.75
CA ALA A 275 22.76 3.85 40.41
C ALA A 275 23.20 2.58 39.63
N ALA A 276 24.36 2.00 39.97
CA ALA A 276 24.98 0.90 39.23
C ALA A 276 24.30 -0.48 39.40
N ALA A 277 23.29 -0.62 40.26
CA ALA A 277 22.59 -1.88 40.50
C ALA A 277 21.47 -2.19 39.47
N ASN A 278 20.86 -1.14 38.89
CA ASN A 278 19.60 -1.15 38.13
C ASN A 278 19.38 -2.24 37.05
N GLN A 279 20.32 -2.28 36.07
CA GLN A 279 19.97 -2.59 34.68
C GLN A 279 20.73 -3.76 34.04
N LYS A 280 22.00 -4.00 34.38
CA LYS A 280 22.82 -5.00 33.67
C LYS A 280 22.53 -6.47 34.02
N MET A 281 21.56 -6.74 34.90
CA MET A 281 21.16 -8.10 35.32
C MET A 281 19.83 -8.61 34.71
N LYS A 282 19.14 -7.84 33.85
CA LYS A 282 17.76 -8.17 33.42
C LYS A 282 17.60 -8.73 32.00
N GLU A 283 18.62 -8.65 31.16
CA GLU A 283 18.48 -8.88 29.71
C GLU A 283 19.19 -10.16 29.20
N ASP A 284 20.41 -10.46 29.64
CA ASP A 284 21.16 -11.66 29.16
C ASP A 284 20.63 -13.02 29.64
N ARG A 285 19.62 -13.05 30.53
CA ARG A 285 19.08 -14.29 31.12
C ARG A 285 17.92 -14.92 30.33
N ARG A 286 17.45 -14.32 29.22
CA ARG A 286 16.19 -14.74 28.56
C ARG A 286 16.27 -15.35 27.16
N SER A 287 17.38 -15.19 26.42
CA SER A 287 17.39 -15.49 24.97
C SER A 287 18.28 -16.66 24.53
N ARG A 288 18.77 -17.51 25.44
CA ARG A 288 19.66 -18.65 25.10
C ARG A 288 19.24 -20.03 25.62
N MET A 289 18.04 -20.14 26.22
CA MET A 289 17.50 -21.43 26.72
C MET A 289 16.26 -21.90 25.96
N VAL A 290 15.77 -21.12 24.99
CA VAL A 290 14.55 -21.40 24.22
C VAL A 290 14.82 -22.27 22.98
N GLN A 291 16.06 -22.28 22.47
CA GLN A 291 16.43 -22.95 21.21
C GLN A 291 16.87 -24.41 21.36
N LEU A 292 16.75 -25.01 22.56
CA LEU A 292 17.15 -26.41 22.81
C LEU A 292 15.97 -27.34 23.13
N MET A 293 14.73 -26.88 22.93
CA MET A 293 13.50 -27.67 23.14
C MET A 293 12.76 -28.02 21.83
N GLU A 294 13.31 -27.65 20.66
CA GLU A 294 12.73 -27.98 19.34
C GLU A 294 13.16 -29.36 18.79
N GLU A 295 14.20 -30.00 19.35
CA GLU A 295 14.74 -31.26 18.84
C GLU A 295 14.00 -32.53 19.36
N ASP A 296 13.14 -32.40 20.39
CA ASP A 296 12.47 -33.54 21.06
C ASP A 296 11.16 -33.99 20.38
N LEU A 297 10.80 -33.41 19.22
CA LEU A 297 9.54 -33.69 18.50
C LEU A 297 9.68 -34.56 17.25
N MET A 298 10.89 -34.98 16.85
CA MET A 298 11.15 -35.64 15.56
C MET A 298 11.50 -37.14 15.60
N ARG A 299 11.32 -37.83 16.74
CA ARG A 299 11.60 -39.28 16.86
C ARG A 299 10.48 -40.12 17.51
N ARG A 300 9.23 -39.87 17.10
CA ARG A 300 8.06 -40.75 17.38
C ARG A 300 7.28 -41.09 16.11
N ARG A 301 7.70 -42.10 15.32
CA ARG A 301 6.89 -42.70 14.24
C ARG A 301 7.34 -44.11 13.77
N ASP A 302 6.80 -45.13 14.44
CA ASP A 302 6.27 -46.45 13.99
C ASP A 302 6.97 -47.41 12.99
N GLY A 303 6.85 -48.72 13.25
CA GLY A 303 6.62 -49.74 12.19
C GLY A 303 6.99 -51.23 12.42
N GLN A 304 5.98 -52.11 12.60
CA GLN A 304 5.90 -53.58 12.28
C GLN A 304 6.74 -54.59 13.13
N ASP A 305 6.30 -55.79 13.59
CA ASP A 305 5.51 -56.96 13.10
C ASP A 305 6.28 -58.00 12.25
N LYS A 306 6.18 -59.35 12.45
CA LYS A 306 5.43 -60.18 13.45
C LYS A 306 6.00 -61.63 13.62
N PHE A 307 5.30 -62.50 14.36
CA PHE A 307 5.58 -63.90 14.74
C PHE A 307 4.64 -64.90 14.01
N LEU A 308 5.13 -66.01 13.39
CA LEU A 308 4.44 -67.31 13.09
C LEU A 308 5.12 -68.13 11.96
N ALA A 309 5.94 -69.16 12.25
CA ALA A 309 6.53 -70.03 11.21
C ALA A 309 7.11 -71.39 11.70
N LYS A 310 6.42 -72.18 12.55
CA LYS A 310 6.96 -73.50 13.01
C LYS A 310 5.92 -74.48 13.60
N GLN A 311 5.16 -75.22 12.77
CA GLN A 311 4.27 -76.29 13.26
C GLN A 311 3.75 -77.28 12.15
N GLN A 312 4.56 -78.25 11.67
CA GLN A 312 4.13 -79.33 10.75
C GLN A 312 5.06 -80.57 10.81
N GLU A 313 4.79 -81.63 11.60
CA GLU A 313 5.65 -82.86 11.57
C GLU A 313 5.09 -84.22 12.09
N GLU A 314 3.79 -84.46 12.35
CA GLU A 314 3.34 -85.78 12.91
C GLU A 314 2.00 -86.30 12.34
N GLN A 315 2.02 -87.12 11.26
CA GLN A 315 0.79 -87.75 10.73
C GLN A 315 0.96 -89.02 9.83
N GLU A 316 1.77 -90.03 10.18
CA GLU A 316 2.06 -91.19 9.26
C GLU A 316 1.67 -92.64 9.70
N ASP A 317 1.12 -92.89 10.89
CA ASP A 317 1.29 -94.20 11.57
C ASP A 317 0.12 -95.25 11.58
N LYS A 318 -0.70 -95.44 10.52
CA LYS A 318 -1.97 -96.26 10.66
C LYS A 318 -2.41 -97.36 9.64
N GLU A 319 -1.63 -97.79 8.65
CA GLU A 319 -2.20 -98.57 7.50
C GLU A 319 -2.09 -100.13 7.43
N LYS A 320 -1.44 -100.87 8.35
CA LYS A 320 -0.85 -102.20 7.99
C LYS A 320 -1.50 -103.54 8.44
N ALA A 321 -2.81 -103.65 8.71
CA ALA A 321 -3.36 -104.81 9.46
C ALA A 321 -4.32 -105.84 8.77
N GLU A 322 -4.83 -105.66 7.53
CA GLU A 322 -6.12 -106.29 7.15
C GLU A 322 -6.14 -107.65 6.37
N THR A 323 -5.02 -108.24 5.96
CA THR A 323 -5.01 -109.07 4.73
C THR A 323 -5.27 -110.59 4.81
N ALA A 324 -5.42 -111.22 5.98
CA ALA A 324 -5.22 -112.68 6.12
C ALA A 324 -6.43 -113.64 5.88
N ARG A 325 -7.69 -113.21 5.94
CA ARG A 325 -8.85 -114.11 6.16
C ARG A 325 -9.51 -114.82 4.94
N ARG A 326 -8.97 -114.73 3.72
CA ARG A 326 -9.72 -115.03 2.46
C ARG A 326 -9.48 -116.41 1.79
N ALA A 327 -9.14 -117.47 2.53
CA ALA A 327 -8.72 -118.74 1.92
C ALA A 327 -9.84 -119.74 1.58
N GLU A 328 -10.65 -120.15 2.57
CA GLU A 328 -11.35 -121.45 2.57
C GLU A 328 -12.69 -121.52 1.83
N ILE A 329 -13.25 -120.38 1.42
CA ILE A 329 -14.55 -120.28 0.71
C ILE A 329 -14.55 -121.01 -0.65
N ARG A 330 -13.37 -121.27 -1.22
CA ARG A 330 -13.14 -121.56 -2.65
C ARG A 330 -13.63 -122.90 -3.21
N LEU A 331 -13.95 -123.90 -2.40
CA LEU A 331 -14.20 -125.25 -2.93
C LEU A 331 -15.68 -125.53 -3.25
N ILE A 332 -16.60 -125.06 -2.42
CA ILE A 332 -18.06 -125.20 -2.65
C ILE A 332 -18.52 -124.32 -3.83
N GLU A 333 -17.75 -123.29 -4.18
CA GLU A 333 -17.98 -122.45 -5.35
C GLU A 333 -17.94 -123.24 -6.68
N GLN A 334 -17.09 -124.27 -6.82
CA GLN A 334 -16.80 -124.86 -8.14
C GLN A 334 -17.98 -125.59 -8.80
N ASP A 335 -18.82 -126.29 -8.05
CA ASP A 335 -19.94 -127.05 -8.63
C ASP A 335 -21.17 -126.15 -8.89
N ALA A 336 -21.34 -125.09 -8.08
CA ALA A 336 -22.27 -124.00 -8.38
C ALA A 336 -21.83 -123.22 -9.63
N ILE A 337 -20.51 -123.06 -9.83
CA ILE A 337 -19.92 -122.37 -10.99
C ILE A 337 -20.31 -123.05 -12.31
N ASP A 338 -20.38 -124.38 -12.44
CA ASP A 338 -20.59 -125.00 -13.76
C ASP A 338 -22.03 -124.97 -14.28
N ARG A 339 -23.04 -125.17 -13.41
CA ARG A 339 -24.44 -124.93 -13.81
C ARG A 339 -24.72 -123.44 -14.01
N SER A 340 -24.09 -122.59 -13.19
CA SER A 340 -24.10 -121.14 -13.41
C SER A 340 -23.45 -120.79 -14.75
N ARG A 341 -22.33 -121.41 -15.14
CA ARG A 341 -21.65 -121.16 -16.44
C ARG A 341 -22.57 -121.43 -17.63
N ALA A 342 -23.35 -122.51 -17.64
CA ALA A 342 -24.27 -122.79 -18.75
C ALA A 342 -25.35 -121.70 -18.91
N GLN A 343 -26.02 -121.32 -17.82
CA GLN A 343 -26.99 -120.22 -17.83
C GLN A 343 -26.32 -118.87 -18.12
N GLN A 344 -25.14 -118.62 -17.56
CA GLN A 344 -24.32 -117.44 -17.85
C GLN A 344 -23.95 -117.36 -19.33
N MET A 345 -23.73 -118.46 -20.05
CA MET A 345 -23.40 -118.42 -21.48
C MET A 345 -24.62 -118.00 -22.31
N ALA A 346 -25.81 -118.52 -22.00
CA ALA A 346 -27.07 -118.09 -22.65
C ALA A 346 -27.44 -116.63 -22.30
N ILE A 347 -27.25 -116.23 -21.04
CA ILE A 347 -27.40 -114.84 -20.61
C ILE A 347 -26.34 -113.97 -21.31
N LYS A 348 -25.08 -114.41 -21.43
CA LYS A 348 -24.02 -113.69 -22.15
C LYS A 348 -24.32 -113.54 -23.64
N THR A 349 -24.96 -114.49 -24.31
CA THR A 349 -25.36 -114.31 -25.72
C THR A 349 -26.51 -113.32 -25.85
N ALA A 350 -27.56 -113.43 -25.03
CA ALA A 350 -28.67 -112.48 -25.05
C ALA A 350 -28.23 -111.05 -24.64
N VAL A 351 -27.34 -110.93 -23.65
CA VAL A 351 -26.73 -109.66 -23.24
C VAL A 351 -25.80 -109.13 -24.33
N ARG A 352 -25.04 -109.98 -25.05
CA ARG A 352 -24.25 -109.53 -26.22
C ARG A 352 -25.12 -109.03 -27.36
N GLU A 353 -26.29 -109.61 -27.59
CA GLU A 353 -27.20 -109.17 -28.65
C GLU A 353 -27.93 -107.88 -28.29
N ARG A 354 -28.40 -107.75 -27.03
CA ARG A 354 -28.91 -106.48 -26.50
C ARG A 354 -27.84 -105.39 -26.49
N ALA A 355 -26.64 -105.68 -26.00
CA ALA A 355 -25.52 -104.75 -26.01
C ALA A 355 -25.15 -104.31 -27.44
N LYS A 356 -25.23 -105.19 -28.45
CA LYS A 356 -25.03 -104.82 -29.87
C LYS A 356 -26.18 -103.97 -30.45
N ALA A 357 -27.40 -104.09 -29.93
CA ALA A 357 -28.52 -103.23 -30.32
C ALA A 357 -28.39 -101.86 -29.67
N GLU A 358 -28.17 -101.83 -28.35
CA GLU A 358 -27.89 -100.64 -27.54
C GLU A 358 -26.64 -99.89 -28.06
N GLU A 359 -25.58 -100.60 -28.44
CA GLU A 359 -24.38 -100.02 -29.07
C GLU A 359 -24.69 -99.38 -30.43
N LYS A 360 -25.56 -99.98 -31.25
CA LYS A 360 -25.98 -99.36 -32.52
C LYS A 360 -26.83 -98.11 -32.29
N GLU A 361 -27.78 -98.17 -31.36
CA GLU A 361 -28.60 -97.03 -30.99
C GLU A 361 -27.73 -95.90 -30.42
N LEU A 362 -26.81 -96.22 -29.51
CA LEU A 362 -25.82 -95.29 -28.97
C LEU A 362 -24.94 -94.70 -30.07
N ILE A 363 -24.44 -95.50 -31.03
CA ILE A 363 -23.67 -94.98 -32.18
C ILE A 363 -24.52 -94.03 -33.02
N THR A 364 -25.82 -94.30 -33.24
CA THR A 364 -26.69 -93.36 -33.97
C THR A 364 -26.95 -92.07 -33.19
N GLN A 365 -27.19 -92.16 -31.88
CA GLN A 365 -27.36 -90.99 -31.01
C GLN A 365 -26.08 -90.16 -30.93
N MET A 366 -24.91 -90.81 -30.77
CA MET A 366 -23.60 -90.15 -30.79
C MET A 366 -23.30 -89.51 -32.14
N LYS A 367 -23.74 -90.08 -33.28
CA LYS A 367 -23.61 -89.43 -34.59
C LYS A 367 -24.43 -88.15 -34.67
N ILE A 368 -25.70 -88.20 -34.26
CA ILE A 368 -26.60 -87.04 -34.20
C ILE A 368 -26.01 -85.96 -33.29
N GLN A 369 -25.62 -86.32 -32.06
CA GLN A 369 -24.99 -85.38 -31.12
C GLN A 369 -23.67 -84.79 -31.64
N ASN A 370 -22.83 -85.58 -32.33
CA ASN A 370 -21.62 -85.06 -32.96
C ASN A 370 -21.92 -84.11 -34.13
N GLU A 371 -23.01 -84.32 -34.87
CA GLU A 371 -23.46 -83.40 -35.92
C GLU A 371 -24.06 -82.12 -35.33
N GLU A 372 -24.86 -82.22 -34.26
CA GLU A 372 -25.38 -81.07 -33.51
C GLU A 372 -24.25 -80.24 -32.90
N VAL A 373 -23.27 -80.86 -32.23
CA VAL A 373 -22.09 -80.19 -31.66
C VAL A 373 -21.25 -79.52 -32.75
N LYS A 374 -21.10 -80.13 -33.94
CA LYS A 374 -20.42 -79.50 -35.08
C LYS A 374 -21.19 -78.28 -35.58
N GLN A 375 -22.50 -78.40 -35.81
CA GLN A 375 -23.34 -77.27 -36.24
C GLN A 375 -23.34 -76.14 -35.20
N GLN A 376 -23.36 -76.47 -33.91
CA GLN A 376 -23.26 -75.48 -32.85
C GLN A 376 -21.90 -74.79 -32.84
N ALA A 377 -20.79 -75.54 -32.93
CA ALA A 377 -19.44 -74.98 -33.02
C ALA A 377 -19.23 -74.11 -34.28
N GLU A 378 -19.86 -74.45 -35.40
CA GLU A 378 -19.85 -73.61 -36.61
C GLU A 378 -20.65 -72.31 -36.42
N ARG A 379 -21.83 -72.37 -35.79
CA ARG A 379 -22.62 -71.18 -35.44
C ARG A 379 -21.87 -70.27 -34.47
N GLU A 380 -21.28 -70.84 -33.42
CA GLU A 380 -20.47 -70.11 -32.44
C GLU A 380 -19.27 -69.42 -33.10
N ARG A 381 -18.55 -70.09 -34.01
CA ARG A 381 -17.47 -69.47 -34.80
C ARG A 381 -17.95 -68.31 -35.68
N VAL A 382 -19.12 -68.44 -36.32
CA VAL A 382 -19.69 -67.34 -37.13
C VAL A 382 -20.11 -66.17 -36.24
N ASP A 383 -20.75 -66.44 -35.10
CA ASP A 383 -21.14 -65.41 -34.13
C ASP A 383 -19.93 -64.70 -33.52
N GLU A 384 -18.86 -65.43 -33.16
CA GLU A 384 -17.59 -64.85 -32.72
C GLU A 384 -16.96 -63.97 -33.81
N PHE A 385 -16.92 -64.44 -35.05
CA PHE A 385 -16.42 -63.66 -36.18
C PHE A 385 -17.21 -62.35 -36.37
N VAL A 386 -18.54 -62.41 -36.33
CA VAL A 386 -19.42 -61.24 -36.44
C VAL A 386 -19.23 -60.29 -35.25
N ARG A 387 -19.16 -60.79 -34.02
CA ARG A 387 -18.88 -59.99 -32.82
C ARG A 387 -17.53 -59.28 -32.92
N ASN A 388 -16.48 -60.00 -33.32
CA ASN A 388 -15.14 -59.46 -33.51
C ASN A 388 -15.10 -58.41 -34.63
N LYS A 389 -15.85 -58.60 -35.72
CA LYS A 389 -15.95 -57.63 -36.82
C LYS A 389 -16.71 -56.36 -36.42
N ASN A 390 -17.76 -56.50 -35.63
CA ASN A 390 -18.49 -55.38 -35.03
C ASN A 390 -17.61 -54.60 -34.06
N LEU A 391 -16.87 -55.29 -33.19
CA LEU A 391 -15.93 -54.69 -32.24
C LEU A 391 -14.80 -53.93 -32.97
N GLN A 392 -14.20 -54.52 -34.01
CA GLN A 392 -13.23 -53.85 -34.88
C GLN A 392 -13.80 -52.56 -35.47
N THR A 393 -15.04 -52.59 -35.97
CA THR A 393 -15.73 -51.42 -36.54
C THR A 393 -15.98 -50.33 -35.49
N VAL A 394 -16.32 -50.70 -34.26
CA VAL A 394 -16.46 -49.75 -33.15
C VAL A 394 -15.10 -49.13 -32.78
N HIS A 395 -14.02 -49.92 -32.71
CA HIS A 395 -12.69 -49.40 -32.43
C HIS A 395 -12.17 -48.46 -33.51
N LEU A 396 -12.39 -48.75 -34.79
CA LEU A 396 -12.06 -47.83 -35.89
C LEU A 396 -12.81 -46.49 -35.72
N LYS A 397 -14.12 -46.51 -35.44
CA LYS A 397 -14.90 -45.30 -35.13
C LYS A 397 -14.40 -44.56 -33.88
N GLN A 398 -13.89 -45.26 -32.86
CA GLN A 398 -13.28 -44.64 -31.68
C GLN A 398 -11.92 -44.00 -32.01
N ILE A 399 -11.10 -44.63 -32.85
CA ILE A 399 -9.81 -44.10 -33.32
C ILE A 399 -10.06 -42.81 -34.12
N ASP A 400 -10.98 -42.83 -35.08
CA ASP A 400 -11.35 -41.64 -35.87
C ASP A 400 -11.87 -40.50 -35.00
N ARG A 401 -12.72 -40.80 -34.00
CA ARG A 401 -13.19 -39.79 -33.03
C ARG A 401 -12.05 -39.21 -32.19
N LYS A 402 -11.10 -40.04 -31.72
CA LYS A 402 -9.91 -39.57 -30.99
C LYS A 402 -9.00 -38.72 -31.88
N LYS A 403 -8.80 -39.12 -33.14
CA LYS A 403 -8.01 -38.37 -34.12
C LYS A 403 -8.63 -36.99 -34.40
N LYS A 404 -9.92 -36.95 -34.75
CA LYS A 404 -10.65 -35.68 -34.97
C LYS A 404 -10.67 -34.79 -33.74
N LYS A 405 -10.80 -35.36 -32.53
CA LYS A 405 -10.68 -34.60 -31.29
C LYS A 405 -9.28 -33.99 -31.15
N LYS A 406 -8.21 -34.76 -31.34
CA LYS A 406 -6.83 -34.23 -31.26
C LYS A 406 -6.57 -33.15 -32.32
N GLU A 407 -7.07 -33.32 -33.54
CA GLU A 407 -6.98 -32.32 -34.61
C GLU A 407 -7.73 -31.03 -34.25
N TYR A 408 -8.92 -31.14 -33.66
CA TYR A 408 -9.68 -30.01 -33.15
C TYR A 408 -8.98 -29.30 -31.98
N ASP A 409 -8.51 -30.06 -30.98
CA ASP A 409 -7.80 -29.52 -29.83
C ASP A 409 -6.53 -28.76 -30.27
N HIS A 410 -5.71 -29.32 -31.18
CA HIS A 410 -4.54 -28.63 -31.77
C HIS A 410 -4.90 -27.45 -32.71
N ALA A 411 -6.09 -27.45 -33.32
CA ALA A 411 -6.55 -26.29 -34.09
C ALA A 411 -6.98 -25.16 -33.14
N ARG A 412 -7.63 -25.51 -32.02
CA ARG A 412 -8.04 -24.57 -30.97
C ARG A 412 -6.84 -23.97 -30.26
N GLU A 413 -5.86 -24.78 -29.85
CA GLU A 413 -4.60 -24.33 -29.24
C GLU A 413 -3.87 -23.32 -30.13
N ARG A 414 -3.82 -23.56 -31.45
CA ARG A 414 -3.22 -22.61 -32.40
C ARG A 414 -4.03 -21.32 -32.54
N ALA A 415 -5.35 -21.41 -32.63
CA ALA A 415 -6.20 -20.23 -32.69
C ALA A 415 -6.14 -19.39 -31.39
N GLU A 416 -6.07 -20.04 -30.22
CA GLU A 416 -5.85 -19.41 -28.92
C GLU A 416 -4.47 -18.72 -28.87
N ALA A 417 -3.40 -19.37 -29.34
CA ALA A 417 -2.07 -18.77 -29.42
C ALA A 417 -1.98 -17.59 -30.41
N GLU A 418 -2.63 -17.69 -31.58
CA GLU A 418 -2.73 -16.60 -32.54
C GLU A 418 -3.51 -15.40 -31.98
N ALA A 419 -4.62 -15.65 -31.27
CA ALA A 419 -5.40 -14.63 -30.59
C ALA A 419 -4.60 -13.94 -29.47
N MET A 420 -3.89 -14.70 -28.62
CA MET A 420 -3.00 -14.13 -27.61
C MET A 420 -1.90 -13.28 -28.24
N ARG A 421 -1.31 -13.72 -29.35
CA ARG A 421 -0.29 -12.95 -30.07
C ARG A 421 -0.85 -11.64 -30.66
N LEU A 422 -2.11 -11.65 -31.11
CA LEU A 422 -2.79 -10.44 -31.60
C LEU A 422 -3.05 -9.45 -30.46
N ILE A 423 -3.60 -9.91 -29.33
CA ILE A 423 -3.83 -9.08 -28.13
C ILE A 423 -2.52 -8.46 -27.65
N LEU A 424 -1.44 -9.23 -27.55
CA LEU A 424 -0.12 -8.71 -27.17
C LEU A 424 0.41 -7.64 -28.14
N ALA A 425 0.12 -7.76 -29.44
CA ALA A 425 0.50 -6.77 -30.44
C ALA A 425 -0.35 -5.48 -30.33
N GLU A 426 -1.65 -5.60 -30.09
CA GLU A 426 -2.56 -4.48 -29.83
C GLU A 426 -2.15 -3.72 -28.55
N ASP A 427 -1.83 -4.43 -27.47
CA ASP A 427 -1.30 -3.85 -26.23
C ASP A 427 0.05 -3.13 -26.46
N ASP A 428 0.93 -3.69 -27.30
CA ASP A 428 2.20 -3.08 -27.69
C ASP A 428 2.02 -1.80 -28.50
N GLU A 429 1.01 -1.74 -29.38
CA GLU A 429 0.66 -0.54 -30.14
C GLU A 429 0.00 0.52 -29.25
N LEU A 430 -0.94 0.13 -28.38
CA LEU A 430 -1.56 1.01 -27.40
C LEU A 430 -0.50 1.65 -26.49
N PHE A 431 0.50 0.87 -26.05
CA PHE A 431 1.61 1.39 -25.26
C PHE A 431 2.50 2.36 -26.03
N LYS A 432 2.81 2.11 -27.31
CA LYS A 432 3.56 3.06 -28.15
C LYS A 432 2.79 4.36 -28.34
N GLN A 433 1.48 4.30 -28.59
CA GLN A 433 0.63 5.50 -28.72
C GLN A 433 0.58 6.28 -27.40
N TYR A 434 0.30 5.60 -26.29
CA TYR A 434 0.24 6.20 -24.96
C TYR A 434 1.54 6.92 -24.58
N THR A 435 2.67 6.21 -24.70
CA THR A 435 4.00 6.75 -24.36
C THR A 435 4.43 7.88 -25.30
N GLY A 436 4.04 7.83 -26.57
CA GLY A 436 4.21 8.93 -27.51
C GLY A 436 3.46 10.20 -27.07
N VAL A 437 2.17 10.10 -26.74
CA VAL A 437 1.37 11.24 -26.25
C VAL A 437 1.96 11.86 -25.00
N CYS A 438 2.37 11.06 -24.01
CA CYS A 438 3.02 11.56 -22.80
C CYS A 438 4.39 12.22 -23.09
N MET A 439 5.20 11.63 -23.98
CA MET A 439 6.47 12.24 -24.38
C MET A 439 6.25 13.58 -25.09
N ASP A 440 5.24 13.70 -25.95
CA ASP A 440 4.92 14.95 -26.65
C ASP A 440 4.40 16.05 -25.71
N GLU A 441 3.65 15.69 -24.65
CA GLU A 441 3.27 16.64 -23.60
C GLU A 441 4.50 17.12 -22.82
N TRP A 442 5.36 16.22 -22.34
CA TRP A 442 6.57 16.59 -21.61
C TRP A 442 7.55 17.39 -22.49
N ALA A 443 7.60 17.12 -23.79
CA ALA A 443 8.36 17.91 -24.77
C ALA A 443 7.82 19.35 -24.87
N ARG A 444 6.49 19.51 -24.94
CA ARG A 444 5.82 20.82 -24.96
C ARG A 444 6.05 21.62 -23.67
N GLU A 445 6.13 20.94 -22.52
CA GLU A 445 6.48 21.55 -21.23
C GLU A 445 7.99 21.88 -21.08
N GLY A 446 8.83 21.56 -22.08
CA GLY A 446 10.27 21.79 -22.03
C GLY A 446 11.01 20.91 -21.01
N LYS A 447 10.43 19.74 -20.68
CA LYS A 447 10.99 18.78 -19.72
C LYS A 447 11.95 17.79 -20.39
N SER A 448 12.73 17.07 -19.58
CA SER A 448 13.75 16.14 -20.09
C SER A 448 13.14 14.79 -20.48
N LEU A 449 13.21 14.45 -21.77
CA LEU A 449 12.71 13.16 -22.27
C LEU A 449 13.66 11.99 -22.01
N VAL A 450 14.90 12.25 -21.59
CA VAL A 450 15.97 11.24 -21.44
C VAL A 450 15.58 10.07 -20.51
N PRO A 451 14.94 10.28 -19.34
CA PRO A 451 14.52 9.17 -18.47
C PRO A 451 13.53 8.21 -19.14
N MET A 452 12.61 8.74 -19.94
CA MET A 452 11.59 7.97 -20.67
C MET A 452 12.22 7.19 -21.83
N GLN A 453 13.05 7.84 -22.64
CA GLN A 453 13.73 7.23 -23.78
C GLN A 453 14.60 6.03 -23.37
N LEU A 454 15.31 6.13 -22.23
CA LEU A 454 16.11 5.03 -21.69
C LEU A 454 15.26 3.82 -21.26
N GLU A 455 14.10 4.05 -20.65
CA GLU A 455 13.22 2.93 -20.23
C GLU A 455 12.51 2.30 -21.43
N LEU A 456 12.10 3.09 -22.43
CA LEU A 456 11.54 2.55 -23.68
C LEU A 456 12.56 1.69 -24.43
N ALA A 457 13.81 2.15 -24.54
CA ALA A 457 14.89 1.36 -25.14
C ALA A 457 15.15 0.05 -24.35
N LYS A 458 15.16 0.11 -23.01
CA LYS A 458 15.29 -1.07 -22.15
C LYS A 458 14.13 -2.06 -22.33
N GLN A 459 12.89 -1.57 -22.45
CA GLN A 459 11.71 -2.42 -22.70
C GLN A 459 11.74 -3.06 -24.10
N GLN A 460 12.21 -2.34 -25.13
CA GLN A 460 12.42 -2.92 -26.47
C GLN A 460 13.49 -4.03 -26.45
N VAL A 461 14.59 -3.85 -25.74
CA VAL A 461 15.61 -4.92 -25.58
C VAL A 461 15.04 -6.11 -24.81
N ALA A 462 14.23 -5.86 -23.77
CA ALA A 462 13.58 -6.92 -23.00
C ALA A 462 12.58 -7.73 -23.85
N SER A 463 11.78 -7.09 -24.72
CA SER A 463 10.85 -7.80 -25.60
C SER A 463 11.56 -8.62 -26.68
N LEU A 464 12.71 -8.14 -27.19
CA LEU A 464 13.54 -8.89 -28.14
C LEU A 464 14.26 -10.09 -27.50
N THR A 465 14.70 -9.97 -26.25
CA THR A 465 15.40 -11.06 -25.53
C THR A 465 14.46 -12.08 -24.88
N GLY A 466 13.23 -11.67 -24.54
CA GLY A 466 12.22 -12.53 -23.92
C GLY A 466 11.75 -13.72 -24.76
N TYR A 467 11.96 -13.69 -26.08
CA TYR A 467 11.57 -14.77 -27.00
C TYR A 467 12.58 -15.93 -27.13
N SER A 468 13.63 -15.97 -26.29
CA SER A 468 14.67 -17.02 -26.35
C SER A 468 14.57 -18.11 -25.27
N ALA A 469 13.59 -18.06 -24.36
CA ALA A 469 13.53 -18.91 -23.16
C ALA A 469 12.26 -19.79 -23.05
N ALA A 470 11.60 -20.07 -24.16
CA ALA A 470 10.42 -20.93 -24.23
C ALA A 470 10.44 -21.82 -25.49
N VAL A 471 11.36 -22.79 -25.51
CA VAL A 471 11.42 -23.96 -26.41
C VAL A 471 11.80 -25.18 -25.57
#